data_AF-A0A8A6L6P9-F1
#
_entry.id   AF-A0A8A6L6P9-F1
#
_cell.length_a   1.000
_cell.length_b   1.000
_cell.length_c   1.000
_cell.angle_alpha   90.00
_cell.angle_beta   90.00
_cell.angle_gamma   90.00
#
_symmetry.space_group_name_H-M   'P 1'
#
loop_
_entity.id
_entity.type
_entity.pdbx_description
1 polymer ?
#
loop_
_entity_poly.entity_id
_entity_poly.type
_entity_poly.pdbx_seq_one_letter_code
_entity_poly.pdbx_strand_id
1 'polypeptide(L)'
;MASYILAGGKSKKRVALPHARIMIHQPSANFNMDGEEESSIDELYVELAELLTIRESLARGYSERTGKPLWIISQDLERDLYMSATEAKAYGIVDRVGL
;
A
#
# COMPACT_ATOMS: atom_id res chain seq x y z
N MET A 1 4.69 0.27 -3.15
CA MET A 1 3.88 1.18 -4.01
C MET A 1 3.41 0.61 -5.36
N ALA A 2 4.15 -0.27 -6.06
CA ALA A 2 3.72 -0.78 -7.38
C ALA A 2 2.33 -1.43 -7.41
N SER A 3 1.95 -2.14 -6.35
CA SER A 3 0.60 -2.71 -6.14
C SER A 3 -0.51 -1.66 -6.06
N TYR A 4 -0.21 -0.47 -5.55
CA TYR A 4 -1.17 0.65 -5.50
C TYR A 4 -1.41 1.23 -6.89
N ILE A 5 -0.36 1.36 -7.70
CA ILE A 5 -0.47 1.76 -9.12
C ILE A 5 -1.33 0.75 -9.89
N LEU A 6 -1.09 -0.56 -9.69
CA LEU A 6 -1.91 -1.63 -10.25
C LEU A 6 -3.38 -1.49 -9.83
N ALA A 7 -3.66 -1.25 -8.54
CA ALA A 7 -5.01 -1.06 -8.02
C ALA A 7 -5.70 0.21 -8.59
N GLY A 8 -4.92 1.24 -8.93
CA GLY A 8 -5.37 2.49 -9.53
C GLY A 8 -5.87 2.38 -10.97
N GLY A 9 -5.56 1.26 -11.65
CA GLY A 9 -6.04 0.97 -13.01
C GLY A 9 -7.58 0.98 -13.14
N LYS A 10 -8.06 1.09 -14.38
CA LYS A 10 -9.51 1.05 -14.65
C LYS A 10 -10.11 -0.26 -14.13
N SER A 11 -11.19 -0.16 -13.36
CA SER A 11 -11.92 -1.32 -12.83
C SER A 11 -12.25 -2.33 -13.93
N LYS A 12 -12.11 -3.62 -13.63
CA LYS A 12 -12.27 -4.77 -14.53
C LYS A 12 -11.18 -4.89 -15.62
N LYS A 13 -10.16 -4.04 -15.61
CA LYS A 13 -9.04 -4.05 -16.57
C LYS A 13 -7.66 -4.23 -15.92
N ARG A 14 -7.57 -4.51 -14.63
CA ARG A 14 -6.30 -4.75 -13.92
C ARG A 14 -5.87 -6.19 -14.13
N VAL A 15 -4.68 -6.39 -14.72
CA VAL A 15 -4.17 -7.72 -15.12
C VAL A 15 -2.86 -8.01 -14.41
N ALA A 16 -2.68 -9.27 -13.99
CA ALA A 16 -1.40 -9.81 -13.53
C ALA A 16 -1.09 -11.12 -14.26
N LEU A 17 0.19 -11.42 -14.48
CA LEU A 17 0.65 -12.69 -15.02
C LEU A 17 0.50 -13.83 -13.99
N PRO A 18 0.47 -15.11 -14.37
CA PRO A 18 0.13 -16.21 -13.45
C PRO A 18 1.10 -16.37 -12.29
N HIS A 19 2.38 -16.03 -12.51
CA HIS A 19 3.45 -16.12 -11.51
C HIS A 19 3.81 -14.78 -10.88
N ALA A 20 3.03 -13.72 -11.15
CA ALA A 20 3.24 -12.43 -10.51
C ALA A 20 3.03 -12.53 -8.99
N ARG A 21 3.82 -11.77 -8.24
CA ARG A 21 3.68 -11.60 -6.80
C ARG A 21 3.28 -10.16 -6.52
N ILE A 22 2.21 -9.99 -5.74
CA ILE A 22 1.70 -8.70 -5.32
C ILE A 22 1.97 -8.59 -3.84
N MET A 23 2.53 -7.47 -3.40
CA MET A 23 2.74 -7.18 -1.98
C MET A 23 2.12 -5.81 -1.66
N ILE A 24 1.41 -5.74 -0.54
CA ILE A 24 1.00 -4.46 0.06
C ILE A 24 1.64 -4.35 1.44
N HIS A 25 2.00 -3.13 1.81
CA HIS A 25 2.53 -2.79 3.11
C HIS A 25 2.33 -1.29 3.35
N GLN A 26 2.42 -0.88 4.60
CA GLN A 26 2.43 0.51 5.01
C GLN A 26 3.59 1.29 4.38
N PRO A 27 3.45 2.61 4.18
CA PRO A 27 4.58 3.44 3.82
C PRO A 27 5.61 3.46 4.95
N SER A 28 6.89 3.61 4.60
CA SER A 28 7.99 3.75 5.54
C SER A 28 8.78 5.00 5.18
N ALA A 29 9.18 5.76 6.19
CA ALA A 29 10.16 6.84 6.07
C ALA A 29 11.39 6.47 6.90
N ASN A 30 12.57 6.85 6.42
CA ASN A 30 13.78 6.81 7.24
C ASN A 30 13.94 8.20 7.85
N PHE A 31 13.78 8.29 9.16
CA PHE A 31 14.08 9.52 9.89
C PHE A 31 15.55 9.43 10.29
N ASN A 32 16.39 10.36 9.82
CA ASN A 32 17.80 10.39 10.16
C ASN A 32 17.95 10.68 11.67
N MET A 33 18.05 9.63 12.48
CA MET A 33 18.26 9.73 13.92
C MET A 33 19.76 9.69 14.28
N ASP A 34 20.62 9.39 13.30
CA ASP A 34 22.05 9.15 13.49
C ASP A 34 22.86 10.44 13.22
N GLY A 35 22.82 11.37 14.17
CA GLY A 35 23.92 12.27 14.55
C GLY A 35 24.56 13.24 13.54
N GLU A 36 24.24 13.24 12.24
CA GLU A 36 24.89 14.13 11.25
C GLU A 36 23.99 15.28 10.76
N GLU A 37 22.68 15.19 10.94
CA GLU A 37 21.73 16.30 10.80
C GLU A 37 20.70 16.20 11.93
N GLU A 38 20.78 17.05 12.95
CA GLU A 38 19.72 17.17 13.96
C GLU A 38 18.48 17.77 13.27
N SER A 39 17.60 16.94 12.72
CA SER A 39 16.23 17.38 12.44
C SER A 39 15.64 17.86 13.75
N SER A 40 15.09 19.08 13.75
CA SER A 40 14.43 19.58 14.95
C SER A 40 13.27 18.66 15.34
N ILE A 41 12.94 18.61 16.63
CA ILE A 41 11.79 17.83 17.11
C ILE A 41 10.52 18.22 16.32
N ASP A 42 10.37 19.51 15.99
CA ASP A 42 9.25 20.03 15.21
C ASP A 42 9.24 19.50 13.76
N GLU A 43 10.41 19.42 13.10
CA GLU A 43 10.53 18.83 11.76
C GLU A 43 10.13 17.35 11.75
N LEU A 44 10.60 16.58 12.73
CA LEU A 44 10.23 15.17 12.88
C LEU A 44 8.71 15.01 13.05
N TYR A 45 8.05 15.87 13.83
CA TYR A 45 6.60 15.82 14.00
C TYR A 45 5.86 16.10 12.70
N VAL A 46 6.33 17.06 11.90
CA VAL A 46 5.73 17.36 10.58
C VAL A 46 5.86 16.16 9.64
N GLU A 47 7.03 15.53 9.59
CA GLU A 47 7.24 14.36 8.73
C GLU A 47 6.43 13.14 9.19
N LEU A 48 6.32 12.90 10.49
CA LEU A 48 5.47 11.85 11.05
C LEU A 48 3.99 12.08 10.71
N ALA A 49 3.51 13.32 10.82
CA ALA A 49 2.14 13.68 10.46
C ALA A 49 1.86 13.44 8.97
N GLU A 50 2.82 13.77 8.09
CA GLU A 50 2.72 13.50 6.66
C GLU A 50 2.71 11.99 6.36
N LEU A 51 3.58 11.21 7.02
CA LEU A 51 3.61 9.76 6.87
C LEU A 51 2.27 9.11 7.26
N LEU A 52 1.65 9.58 8.34
CA LEU A 52 0.32 9.13 8.76
C LEU A 52 -0.76 9.51 7.73
N THR A 53 -0.69 10.71 7.17
CA THR A 53 -1.59 11.18 6.11
C THR A 53 -1.48 10.32 4.85
N ILE A 54 -0.26 9.99 4.44
CA ILE A 54 0.00 9.08 3.31
C ILE A 54 -0.54 7.69 3.60
N ARG A 55 -0.31 7.16 4.82
CA ARG A 55 -0.81 5.84 5.24
C ARG A 55 -2.34 5.78 5.17
N GLU A 56 -3.05 6.79 5.69
CA GLU A 56 -4.51 6.84 5.63
C GLU A 56 -5.01 6.92 4.19
N SER A 57 -4.39 7.77 3.37
CA SER A 57 -4.74 7.95 1.96
C SER A 57 -4.60 6.64 1.17
N LEU A 58 -3.52 5.89 1.41
CA LEU A 58 -3.31 4.56 0.80
C LEU A 58 -4.37 3.56 1.26
N ALA A 59 -4.65 3.50 2.55
CA ALA A 59 -5.63 2.57 3.10
C ALA A 59 -7.04 2.83 2.53
N ARG A 60 -7.43 4.10 2.43
CA ARG A 60 -8.70 4.52 1.82
C ARG A 60 -8.75 4.15 0.34
N GLY A 61 -7.70 4.46 -0.42
CA GLY A 61 -7.62 4.12 -1.84
C GLY A 61 -7.70 2.61 -2.09
N TYR A 62 -7.01 1.79 -1.30
CA TYR A 62 -7.14 0.33 -1.38
C TYR A 62 -8.55 -0.14 -1.02
N SER A 63 -9.16 0.42 0.04
CA SER A 63 -10.53 0.07 0.45
C SER A 63 -11.53 0.33 -0.69
N GLU A 64 -11.47 1.50 -1.30
CA GLU A 64 -12.33 1.88 -2.43
C GLU A 64 -12.13 0.97 -3.66
N ARG A 65 -10.88 0.59 -3.96
CA ARG A 65 -10.53 -0.18 -5.16
C ARG A 65 -10.71 -1.69 -5.02
N THR A 66 -10.67 -2.20 -3.79
CA THR A 66 -10.84 -3.63 -3.49
C THR A 66 -12.23 -3.98 -3.00
N GLY A 67 -13.00 -2.99 -2.49
CA GLY A 67 -14.29 -3.20 -1.85
C GLY A 67 -14.19 -3.75 -0.42
N LYS A 68 -12.98 -3.91 0.13
CA LYS A 68 -12.77 -4.35 1.51
C LYS A 68 -13.01 -3.19 2.48
N PRO A 69 -13.54 -3.44 3.68
CA PRO A 69 -13.64 -2.44 4.73
C PRO A 69 -12.27 -1.83 5.07
N LEU A 70 -12.25 -0.54 5.40
CA LEU A 70 -11.01 0.19 5.72
C LEU A 70 -10.20 -0.50 6.82
N TRP A 71 -10.85 -1.01 7.87
CA TRP A 71 -10.17 -1.67 9.00
C TRP A 71 -9.43 -2.96 8.59
N ILE A 72 -9.94 -3.71 7.60
CA ILE A 72 -9.24 -4.87 7.02
C ILE A 72 -7.98 -4.40 6.30
N ILE A 73 -8.11 -3.39 5.44
CA ILE A 73 -6.96 -2.85 4.70
C ILE A 73 -5.90 -2.30 5.66
N SER A 74 -6.30 -1.56 6.69
CA SER A 74 -5.37 -1.01 7.68
C SER A 74 -4.61 -2.10 8.42
N GLN A 75 -5.25 -3.23 8.74
CA GLN A 75 -4.61 -4.39 9.35
C GLN A 75 -3.65 -5.08 8.38
N ASP A 76 -4.09 -5.27 7.13
CA ASP A 76 -3.32 -5.96 6.09
C ASP A 76 -2.09 -5.16 5.63
N LEU A 77 -2.09 -3.83 5.79
CA LEU A 77 -0.93 -2.96 5.53
C LEU A 77 0.11 -2.97 6.66
N GLU A 78 -0.22 -3.44 7.87
CA GLU A 78 0.67 -3.36 9.03
C GLU A 78 1.96 -4.17 8.85
N ARG A 79 1.91 -5.22 8.04
CA ARG A 79 3.04 -6.07 7.67
C ARG A 79 3.04 -6.30 6.17
N ASP A 80 4.16 -6.81 5.68
CA ASP A 80 4.26 -7.23 4.28
C ASP A 80 3.28 -8.39 4.01
N LEU A 81 2.17 -8.07 3.34
CA LEU A 81 1.19 -9.05 2.89
C LEU A 81 1.49 -9.44 1.44
N TYR A 82 2.07 -10.62 1.26
CA TYR A 82 2.36 -11.17 -0.06
C TYR A 82 1.21 -12.04 -0.58
N MET A 83 0.88 -11.86 -1.85
CA MET A 83 -0.16 -12.57 -2.56
C MET A 83 0.36 -13.09 -3.90
N SER A 84 -0.06 -14.29 -4.26
CA SER A 84 -0.06 -14.77 -5.65
C SER A 84 -1.03 -13.95 -6.51
N ALA A 85 -0.94 -14.09 -7.83
CA ALA A 85 -1.86 -13.44 -8.76
C ALA A 85 -3.34 -13.80 -8.50
N THR A 86 -3.61 -15.06 -8.10
CA THR A 86 -4.96 -15.54 -7.77
C THR A 86 -5.45 -14.97 -6.44
N GLU A 87 -4.61 -14.94 -5.40
CA GLU A 87 -4.93 -14.30 -4.12
C GLU A 87 -5.16 -12.79 -4.31
N ALA A 88 -4.33 -12.10 -5.09
CA ALA A 88 -4.51 -10.68 -5.38
C ALA A 88 -5.79 -10.38 -6.17
N LYS A 89 -6.24 -11.33 -7.00
CA LYS A 89 -7.55 -11.27 -7.65
C LYS A 89 -8.69 -11.44 -6.65
N ALA A 90 -8.61 -12.43 -5.77
CA ALA A 90 -9.60 -12.64 -4.71
C ALA A 90 -9.63 -11.47 -3.72
N TYR A 91 -8.48 -10.84 -3.48
CA TYR A 91 -8.34 -9.65 -2.64
C TYR A 91 -8.94 -8.39 -3.28
N GLY A 92 -9.09 -8.36 -4.61
CA GLY A 92 -9.67 -7.25 -5.36
C GLY A 92 -8.66 -6.21 -5.86
N ILE A 93 -7.36 -6.50 -5.81
CA ILE A 93 -6.30 -5.66 -6.41
C ILE A 93 -6.18 -5.93 -7.92
N VAL A 94 -6.39 -7.18 -8.33
CA VAL A 94 -6.34 -7.64 -9.72
C VAL A 94 -7.73 -8.06 -10.17
N ASP A 95 -8.09 -7.81 -11.43
CA ASP A 95 -9.36 -8.28 -11.99
C ASP A 95 -9.19 -9.61 -12.74
N ARG A 96 -8.05 -9.79 -13.43
CA ARG A 96 -7.77 -10.97 -14.27
C ARG A 96 -6.34 -11.45 -14.12
N VAL A 97 -6.18 -12.76 -14.02
CA VAL A 97 -4.88 -13.42 -14.20
C VAL A 97 -4.79 -13.76 -15.69
N GLY A 98 -3.97 -13.00 -16.42
CA GLY A 98 -3.78 -13.14 -17.87
C GLY A 98 -2.54 -13.97 -18.18
N LEU A 99 -2.49 -14.52 -19.39
CA LEU A 99 -1.29 -15.18 -19.94
C LEU A 99 -0.22 -14.16 -20.31
#